data_AF-A0A314ZQM8-F1
#
_entry.id   AF-A0A314ZQM8-F1
#
_cell.length_a   1.000
_cell.length_b   1.000
_cell.length_c   1.000
_cell.angle_alpha   90.00
_cell.angle_beta   90.00
_cell.angle_gamma   90.00
#
_symmetry.space_group_name_H-M   'P 1'
#
loop_
_entity.id
_entity.type
_entity.pdbx_description
1 polymer ?
#
loop_
_entity_poly.entity_id
_entity_poly.type
_entity_poly.pdbx_seq_one_letter_code
_entity_poly.pdbx_strand_id
1 'polypeptide(L)'
;MSKSIFIRVIFVKTYLLVWFNSEGASPSEVNRRLLSLGFKPIQGYYDYVYEWGNNVHVEEILQFGDKVHLSLNGLGVIFKIETIDGKK
;
A
#
# COMPACT_ATOMS: atom_id res chain seq x y z
N MET A 1 35.97 5.03 15.20
CA MET A 1 35.21 3.99 14.49
C MET A 1 33.77 4.48 14.36
N SER A 2 33.46 5.22 13.28
CA SER A 2 32.16 5.87 13.11
C SER A 2 31.16 4.86 12.58
N LYS A 3 30.08 4.60 13.32
CA LYS A 3 28.93 3.83 12.85
C LYS A 3 28.21 4.68 11.80
N SER A 4 28.49 4.42 10.53
CA SER A 4 27.78 5.05 9.42
C SER A 4 26.32 4.60 9.48
N ILE A 5 25.44 5.53 9.84
CA ILE A 5 23.99 5.34 9.82
C ILE A 5 23.57 5.33 8.35
N PHE A 6 23.29 4.15 7.80
CA PHE A 6 22.62 4.01 6.52
C PHE A 6 21.16 4.42 6.71
N ILE A 7 20.83 5.69 6.44
CA ILE A 7 19.45 6.11 6.28
C ILE A 7 18.96 5.48 4.97
N ARG A 8 18.09 4.46 5.07
CA ARG A 8 17.40 3.92 3.89
C ARG A 8 16.43 4.99 3.40
N VAL A 9 16.83 5.74 2.38
CA VAL A 9 15.95 6.73 1.75
C VAL A 9 14.94 5.99 0.88
N ILE A 10 13.66 6.10 1.23
CA ILE A 10 12.55 5.50 0.50
C ILE A 10 11.99 6.56 -0.45
N PHE A 11 12.08 6.29 -1.74
CA PHE A 11 11.67 7.25 -2.77
C PHE A 11 10.32 6.91 -3.39
N VAL A 12 10.00 5.63 -3.53
CA VAL A 12 8.75 5.19 -4.16
C VAL A 12 7.77 4.71 -3.09
N LYS A 13 6.54 5.21 -3.15
CA LYS A 13 5.44 4.85 -2.25
C LYS A 13 4.17 4.58 -3.02
N THR A 14 3.44 3.55 -2.61
CA THR A 14 2.08 3.29 -3.10
C THR A 14 1.10 3.65 -2.01
N TYR A 15 0.14 4.50 -2.32
CA TYR A 15 -0.95 4.90 -1.45
C TYR A 15 -2.23 4.19 -1.87
N LEU A 16 -3.03 3.80 -0.88
CA LEU A 16 -4.30 3.12 -1.07
C LEU A 16 -5.39 3.90 -0.34
N LEU A 17 -6.45 4.23 -1.07
CA LEU A 17 -7.71 4.76 -0.55
C LEU A 17 -8.79 3.71 -0.77
N VAL A 18 -9.54 3.38 0.28
CA VAL A 18 -10.55 2.32 0.28
C VAL A 18 -11.92 2.90 0.62
N TRP A 19 -12.89 2.66 -0.26
CA TRP A 19 -14.30 2.96 0.00
C TRP A 19 -15.02 1.70 0.48
N PHE A 20 -15.65 1.83 1.64
CA PHE A 20 -16.37 0.75 2.30
C PHE A 20 -17.86 0.77 1.96
N ASN A 21 -18.46 -0.42 1.96
CA ASN A 21 -19.90 -0.63 1.89
C ASN A 21 -20.37 -1.23 3.23
N SER A 22 -21.50 -0.77 3.78
CA SER A 22 -22.06 -1.29 5.05
C SER A 22 -22.39 -2.78 5.00
N GLU A 23 -22.71 -3.30 3.81
CA GLU A 23 -23.02 -4.72 3.58
C GLU A 23 -21.77 -5.55 3.27
N GLY A 24 -20.61 -4.90 3.12
CA GLY A 24 -19.33 -5.56 2.85
C GLY A 24 -18.63 -6.05 4.12
N ALA A 25 -17.37 -6.45 3.95
CA ALA A 25 -16.52 -6.78 5.08
C ALA A 25 -16.26 -5.53 5.94
N SER A 26 -16.12 -5.74 7.25
CA SER A 26 -15.83 -4.65 8.17
C SER A 26 -14.45 -4.02 7.88
N PRO A 27 -14.25 -2.72 8.19
CA PRO A 27 -12.95 -2.07 8.02
C PRO A 27 -11.79 -2.80 8.72
N SER A 28 -12.05 -3.47 9.84
CA SER A 28 -11.02 -4.21 10.58
C SER A 28 -10.60 -5.51 9.88
N GLU A 29 -11.49 -6.21 9.16
CA GLU A 29 -11.13 -7.36 8.33
C GLU A 29 -10.31 -6.91 7.12
N VAL A 30 -10.74 -5.86 6.43
CA VAL A 30 -10.00 -5.29 5.29
C VAL A 30 -8.60 -4.83 5.72
N ASN A 31 -8.49 -4.18 6.87
CA ASN A 31 -7.20 -3.79 7.45
C ASN A 31 -6.29 -5.01 7.67
N ARG A 32 -6.79 -6.12 8.21
CA ARG A 32 -5.98 -7.34 8.39
C ARG A 32 -5.40 -7.87 7.07
N ARG A 33 -6.20 -7.84 5.99
CA ARG A 33 -5.78 -8.27 4.64
C ARG A 33 -4.73 -7.37 4.03
N LEU A 34 -4.80 -6.06 4.29
CA LEU A 34 -3.85 -5.09 3.76
C LEU A 34 -2.53 -5.10 4.54
N LEU A 35 -2.60 -5.25 5.87
CA LEU A 35 -1.42 -5.41 6.72
C LEU A 35 -0.60 -6.65 6.32
N SER A 36 -1.24 -7.76 5.95
CA SER A 36 -0.52 -8.97 5.51
C SER A 36 0.21 -8.80 4.16
N LEU A 37 -0.18 -7.81 3.35
CA LEU A 37 0.53 -7.40 2.14
C LEU A 37 1.65 -6.39 2.40
N GLY A 38 1.81 -5.95 3.65
CA GLY A 38 2.85 -4.99 4.06
C GLY A 38 2.44 -3.52 3.98
N PHE A 39 1.16 -3.22 3.77
CA PHE A 39 0.66 -1.85 3.95
C PHE A 39 0.78 -1.42 5.41
N LYS A 40 0.98 -0.12 5.60
CA LYS A 40 0.91 0.57 6.89
C LYS A 40 -0.29 1.51 6.88
N PRO A 41 -1.17 1.48 7.90
CA PRO A 41 -2.26 2.43 8.01
C PRO A 41 -1.68 3.82 8.31
N ILE A 42 -2.30 4.85 7.74
CA ILE A 42 -1.90 6.24 7.94
C ILE A 42 -3.13 7.11 8.20
N GLN A 43 -2.90 8.33 8.66
CA GLN A 43 -3.93 9.36 8.78
C GLN A 43 -3.70 10.41 7.68
N GLY A 44 -4.76 10.82 6.98
CA GLY A 44 -4.69 11.84 5.95
C GLY A 44 -5.64 11.57 4.78
N TYR A 45 -5.22 11.98 3.57
CA TYR A 45 -6.00 11.81 2.34
C TYR A 45 -6.12 10.37 1.83
N TYR A 46 -5.30 9.47 2.37
CA TYR A 46 -5.24 8.04 2.05
C TYR A 46 -5.34 7.23 3.34
N ASP A 47 -5.79 5.99 3.23
CA ASP A 47 -5.94 5.10 4.38
C ASP A 47 -4.65 4.31 4.67
N TYR A 48 -3.90 3.97 3.61
CA TYR A 48 -2.69 3.15 3.73
C TYR A 48 -1.55 3.63 2.83
N VAL A 49 -0.33 3.27 3.23
CA VAL A 49 0.90 3.40 2.43
C VAL A 49 1.68 2.09 2.40
N TYR A 50 2.20 1.75 1.24
CA TYR A 50 3.22 0.73 1.04
C TYR A 50 4.52 1.43 0.63
N GLU A 51 5.59 1.12 1.35
CA GLU A 51 6.90 1.71 1.12
C GLU A 51 7.78 0.73 0.38
N TRP A 52 8.18 1.10 -0.83
CA TRP A 52 8.94 0.21 -1.67
C TRP A 52 10.42 0.13 -1.29
N GLY A 53 11.11 -0.86 -1.89
CA GLY A 53 12.56 -0.90 -1.96
C GLY A 53 13.15 0.14 -2.91
N ASN A 54 14.44 -0.02 -3.20
CA ASN A 54 15.10 0.74 -4.27
C ASN A 54 14.80 0.09 -5.62
N ASN A 55 14.87 0.88 -6.70
CA ASN A 55 14.77 0.41 -8.10
C ASN A 55 13.46 -0.33 -8.43
N VAL A 56 12.31 0.28 -8.11
CA VAL A 56 10.99 -0.29 -8.41
C VAL A 56 10.67 -0.14 -9.88
N HIS A 57 10.30 -1.23 -10.53
CA HIS A 57 9.82 -1.24 -11.91
C HIS A 57 8.29 -1.21 -11.98
N VAL A 58 7.75 -0.69 -13.10
CA VAL A 58 6.30 -0.61 -13.34
C VAL A 58 5.63 -1.98 -13.23
N GLU A 59 6.28 -3.03 -13.73
CA GLU A 59 5.79 -4.41 -13.65
C GLU A 59 5.58 -4.87 -12.19
N GLU A 60 6.49 -4.52 -11.28
CA GLU A 60 6.35 -4.86 -9.86
C GLU A 60 5.17 -4.12 -9.22
N ILE A 61 4.95 -2.86 -9.62
CA ILE A 61 3.79 -2.06 -9.17
C ILE A 61 2.48 -2.71 -9.64
N LEU A 62 2.41 -3.17 -10.88
CA LEU A 62 1.23 -3.85 -11.43
C LEU A 62 0.97 -5.18 -10.71
N GLN A 63 2.01 -6.01 -10.54
CA GLN A 63 1.90 -7.27 -9.80
C GLN A 63 1.48 -7.07 -8.34
N PHE A 64 1.91 -5.96 -7.72
CA PHE A 64 1.44 -5.60 -6.38
C PHE A 64 -0.04 -5.17 -6.40
N GLY A 65 -0.47 -4.41 -7.41
CA GLY A 65 -1.87 -4.10 -7.65
C GLY A 65 -2.74 -5.36 -7.78
N ASP A 66 -2.27 -6.38 -8.50
CA ASP A 66 -2.96 -7.67 -8.62
C ASP A 66 -3.10 -8.37 -7.27
N LYS A 67 -2.05 -8.36 -6.43
CA LYS A 67 -2.12 -8.92 -5.07
C LYS A 67 -3.15 -8.19 -4.20
N VAL A 68 -3.23 -6.87 -4.31
CA VAL A 68 -4.27 -6.08 -3.62
C VAL A 68 -5.66 -6.46 -4.12
N HIS A 69 -5.85 -6.52 -5.43
CA HIS A 69 -7.11 -6.92 -6.04
C HIS A 69 -7.58 -8.29 -5.55
N LEU A 70 -6.70 -9.29 -5.59
CA LEU A 70 -7.01 -10.65 -5.13
C LEU A 70 -7.28 -10.71 -3.63
N SER A 71 -6.51 -9.99 -2.81
CA SER A 71 -6.67 -9.98 -1.35
C SER A 71 -7.98 -9.34 -0.89
N LEU A 72 -8.49 -8.36 -1.65
CA LEU A 72 -9.74 -7.64 -1.36
C LEU A 72 -10.97 -8.19 -2.10
N ASN A 73 -10.78 -9.17 -2.99
CA ASN A 73 -11.87 -9.75 -3.76
C ASN A 73 -12.94 -10.34 -2.84
N GLY A 74 -14.22 -10.07 -3.14
CA GLY A 74 -15.35 -10.55 -2.35
C GLY A 74 -15.61 -9.80 -1.05
N LEU A 75 -14.79 -8.80 -0.68
CA LEU A 75 -14.98 -8.01 0.55
C LEU A 75 -15.93 -6.83 0.38
N GLY A 76 -16.45 -6.59 -0.83
CA GLY A 76 -17.41 -5.51 -1.09
C GLY A 76 -16.82 -4.10 -0.98
N VAL A 77 -15.51 -3.94 -1.20
CA VAL A 77 -14.82 -2.65 -1.20
C VAL A 77 -14.44 -2.21 -2.61
N ILE A 78 -14.36 -0.90 -2.81
CA ILE A 78 -13.75 -0.27 -3.98
C ILE A 78 -12.46 0.40 -3.51
N PHE A 79 -11.43 0.43 -4.34
CA PHE A 79 -10.16 1.06 -3.96
C PHE A 79 -9.50 1.81 -5.11
N LYS A 80 -8.68 2.80 -4.75
CA LYS A 80 -7.77 3.52 -5.65
C LYS A 80 -6.34 3.29 -5.19
N ILE A 81 -5.47 2.89 -6.12
CA ILE A 81 -4.02 2.76 -5.93
C ILE A 81 -3.34 3.94 -6.64
N GLU A 82 -2.43 4.62 -5.95
CA GLU A 82 -1.59 5.67 -6.53
C GLU A 82 -0.13 5.43 -6.14
N THR A 83 0.77 5.32 -7.12
CA THR A 83 2.20 5.13 -6.85
C THR A 83 2.98 6.38 -7.26
N ILE A 84 3.76 6.90 -6.33
CA ILE A 84 4.51 8.15 -6.48
C ILE A 84 5.99 7.83 -6.31
N ASP A 85 6.82 8.29 -7.25
CA ASP A 85 8.28 8.28 -7.14
C ASP A 85 8.77 9.70 -6.80
N GLY A 86 9.16 9.92 -5.55
CA GLY A 86 9.63 11.23 -5.07
C GLY A 86 10.96 11.70 -5.67
N LYS A 87 11.57 10.96 -6.60
CA LYS A 87 12.72 11.43 -7.40
C LYS A 87 12.31 12.19 -8.66
N LYS A 88 11.05 12.11 -9.09
CA LYS A 88 10.54 12.71 -10.34
C LYS A 88 9.47 13.75 -10.04
#